data_AF-A0A256YX62-F1
#
_entry.id   AF-A0A256YX62-F1
#
_cell.length_a   1.000
_cell.length_b   1.000
_cell.length_c   1.000
_cell.angle_alpha   90.00
_cell.angle_beta   90.00
_cell.angle_gamma   90.00
#
_symmetry.space_group_name_H-M   'P 1'
#
loop_
_entity.id
_entity.type
_entity.pdbx_description
1 polymer ?
#
loop_
_entity_poly.entity_id
_entity_poly.type
_entity_poly.pdbx_seq_one_letter_code
_entity_poly.pdbx_strand_id
1 'polypeptide(L)'
;MSVTATLENIGRILSLTEDIRSKINRLSSLVTNVRTQAITHRLSIETMARTVRLGVPVRVPREYIKMLVEVLAHLENAESELDKALSKLANVEYRLKLLTSALYEEMYIGGRR
;
A
#
# COMPACT_ATOMS: atom_id res chain seq x y z
N MET A 1 19.95 22.08 -20.77
CA MET A 1 20.05 20.68 -20.27
C MET A 1 20.02 19.77 -21.48
N SER A 2 20.94 18.80 -21.62
CA SER A 2 20.94 17.90 -22.78
C SER A 2 19.86 16.82 -22.65
N VAL A 3 19.32 16.33 -23.78
CA VAL A 3 18.31 15.26 -23.78
C VAL A 3 18.83 14.00 -23.07
N THR A 4 20.11 13.68 -23.24
CA THR A 4 20.79 12.59 -22.53
C THR A 4 20.73 12.75 -21.01
N ALA A 5 21.04 13.94 -20.48
CA ALA A 5 20.95 14.19 -19.04
C ALA A 5 19.52 14.09 -18.51
N THR A 6 18.52 14.48 -19.31
CA THR A 6 17.11 14.32 -18.97
C THR A 6 16.71 12.84 -18.92
N LEU A 7 17.11 12.04 -19.90
CA LEU A 7 16.85 10.59 -19.93
C LEU A 7 17.50 9.85 -18.75
N GLU A 8 18.74 10.20 -18.39
CA GLU A 8 19.41 9.66 -17.20
C GLU A 8 18.64 10.00 -15.91
N ASN A 9 18.17 11.23 -15.78
CA ASN A 9 17.36 11.64 -14.62
C ASN A 9 16.03 10.89 -14.55
N ILE A 10 15.35 10.68 -15.69
CA ILE A 10 14.13 9.87 -15.74
C ILE A 10 14.41 8.43 -15.31
N GLY A 11 15.51 7.83 -15.78
CA GLY A 11 15.94 6.49 -15.36
C GLY A 11 16.16 6.39 -13.85
N ARG A 12 16.79 7.40 -13.24
CA ARG A 12 16.97 7.47 -11.77
C ARG A 12 15.62 7.57 -11.05
N ILE A 13 14.70 8.40 -11.53
CA ILE A 13 13.37 8.53 -10.92
C ILE A 13 12.60 7.22 -11.03
N LEU A 14 12.64 6.52 -12.17
CA LEU A 14 12.01 5.19 -12.32
C LEU A 14 12.60 4.15 -11.36
N SER A 15 13.90 4.19 -11.10
CA SER A 15 14.51 3.33 -10.08
C SER A 15 13.99 3.66 -8.67
N LEU A 16 13.78 4.94 -8.35
CA LEU A 16 13.22 5.36 -7.07
C LEU A 16 11.75 4.94 -6.94
N THR A 17 10.96 5.01 -8.01
CA THR A 17 9.56 4.55 -7.97
C THR A 17 9.48 3.05 -7.71
N GLU A 18 10.38 2.24 -8.27
CA GLU A 18 10.43 0.80 -7.99
C GLU A 18 10.77 0.50 -6.52
N ASP A 19 11.74 1.20 -5.93
CA ASP A 19 12.05 1.05 -4.49
C ASP A 19 10.87 1.45 -3.60
N ILE A 20 10.19 2.56 -3.93
CA ILE A 20 8.99 3.00 -3.21
C ILE A 20 7.87 1.97 -3.33
N ARG A 21 7.63 1.41 -4.53
CA ARG A 21 6.64 0.34 -4.74
C ARG A 21 6.92 -0.86 -3.86
N SER A 22 8.18 -1.32 -3.84
CA SER A 22 8.59 -2.45 -3.01
C SER A 22 8.31 -2.21 -1.52
N LYS A 23 8.60 -1.00 -1.02
CA LYS A 23 8.30 -0.59 0.35
C LYS A 23 6.79 -0.56 0.64
N ILE A 24 5.99 0.00 -0.26
CA ILE A 24 4.53 0.02 -0.11
C ILE A 24 3.95 -1.41 -0.09
N ASN A 25 4.44 -2.30 -0.95
CA ASN A 25 4.01 -3.71 -0.98
C ASN A 25 4.34 -4.43 0.34
N ARG A 26 5.52 -4.17 0.92
CA ARG A 26 5.89 -4.70 2.24
C ARG A 26 4.96 -4.18 3.33
N LEU A 27 4.65 -2.89 3.33
CA LEU A 27 3.69 -2.29 4.27
C LEU A 27 2.29 -2.88 4.12
N SER A 28 1.81 -3.07 2.89
CA SER A 28 0.51 -3.69 2.62
C SER A 28 0.43 -5.12 3.17
N SER A 29 1.49 -5.92 3.00
CA SER A 29 1.57 -7.25 3.59
C SER A 29 1.54 -7.23 5.12
N LEU A 30 2.26 -6.29 5.75
CA LEU A 30 2.24 -6.12 7.21
C LEU A 30 0.86 -5.73 7.72
N VAL A 31 0.20 -4.75 7.08
CA VAL A 31 -1.15 -4.31 7.45
C VAL A 31 -2.14 -5.46 7.32
N THR A 32 -2.07 -6.22 6.22
CA THR A 32 -2.90 -7.42 6.01
C THR A 32 -2.70 -8.45 7.13
N ASN A 33 -1.45 -8.74 7.50
CA ASN A 33 -1.14 -9.68 8.58
C ASN A 33 -1.71 -9.22 9.93
N VAL A 34 -1.55 -7.95 10.27
CA VAL A 34 -2.11 -7.37 11.51
C VAL A 34 -3.64 -7.43 11.49
N ARG A 35 -4.27 -7.17 10.33
CA ARG A 35 -5.73 -7.27 10.16
C ARG A 35 -6.22 -8.70 10.35
N THR A 36 -5.56 -9.68 9.75
CA THR A 36 -5.88 -11.10 9.94
C THR A 36 -5.78 -11.48 11.42
N GLN A 37 -4.71 -11.08 12.10
CA GLN A 37 -4.55 -11.33 13.53
C GLN A 37 -5.67 -10.67 14.35
N ALA A 38 -6.02 -9.42 14.09
CA ALA A 38 -7.10 -8.72 14.79
C ALA A 38 -8.47 -9.42 14.59
N ILE A 39 -8.76 -9.89 13.36
CA ILE A 39 -9.96 -10.67 13.06
C ILE A 39 -9.96 -12.00 13.82
N THR A 40 -8.84 -12.74 13.81
CA THR A 40 -8.71 -14.00 14.55
C THR A 40 -8.93 -13.81 16.04
N HIS A 41 -8.35 -12.75 16.63
CA HIS A 41 -8.58 -12.41 18.03
C HIS A 41 -10.06 -12.12 18.30
N ARG A 42 -10.73 -11.34 17.44
CA ARG A 42 -12.16 -11.06 17.57
C ARG A 42 -13.01 -12.33 17.51
N LEU A 43 -12.76 -13.22 16.56
CA LEU A 43 -13.49 -14.49 16.42
C LEU A 43 -13.28 -15.41 17.62
N SER A 44 -12.07 -15.45 18.17
CA SER A 44 -11.76 -16.20 19.39
C SER A 44 -12.60 -15.70 20.58
N ILE A 45 -12.67 -14.39 20.78
CA ILE A 45 -13.49 -13.76 21.83
C ILE A 45 -14.97 -14.09 21.66
N GLU A 46 -15.50 -13.95 20.43
CA GLU A 46 -16.90 -14.26 20.12
C GLU A 46 -17.20 -15.75 20.37
N THR A 47 -16.28 -16.64 20.01
CA THR A 47 -16.39 -18.07 20.26
C THR A 47 -16.36 -18.37 21.75
N MET A 48 -15.37 -17.84 22.50
CA MET A 48 -15.30 -17.98 23.95
C MET A 48 -16.60 -17.52 24.60
N ALA A 49 -17.14 -16.36 24.25
CA ALA A 49 -18.40 -15.85 24.77
C ALA A 49 -19.61 -16.76 24.44
N ARG A 50 -19.62 -17.44 23.28
CA ARG A 50 -20.66 -18.40 22.89
C ARG A 50 -20.57 -19.73 23.65
N THR A 51 -19.39 -20.33 23.79
CA THR A 51 -19.20 -21.61 24.49
C THR A 51 -19.48 -21.49 25.99
N VAL A 52 -19.15 -20.33 26.55
CA VAL A 52 -19.36 -19.90 27.94
C VAL A 52 -20.83 -19.77 28.34
N ARG A 53 -21.72 -19.49 27.37
CA ARG A 53 -23.17 -19.50 27.59
C ARG A 53 -23.70 -20.88 28.04
N LEU A 54 -22.88 -21.93 28.00
CA LEU A 54 -23.16 -23.27 28.53
C LEU A 54 -22.72 -23.49 30.00
N GLY A 55 -22.23 -22.49 30.74
CA GLY A 55 -22.07 -22.65 32.19
C GLY A 55 -21.29 -21.63 33.03
N VAL A 56 -20.51 -20.70 32.47
CA VAL A 56 -19.78 -19.69 33.27
C VAL A 56 -19.64 -18.38 32.49
N PRO A 57 -20.25 -17.26 32.89
CA PRO A 57 -20.16 -16.00 32.14
C PRO A 57 -18.76 -15.39 32.15
N VAL A 58 -18.13 -15.27 30.98
CA VAL A 58 -16.86 -14.58 30.75
C VAL A 58 -17.21 -13.17 30.32
N ARG A 59 -16.85 -12.20 31.15
CA ARG A 59 -17.06 -10.78 30.89
C ARG A 59 -15.89 -10.26 30.06
N VAL A 60 -16.07 -10.15 28.76
CA VAL A 60 -15.12 -9.44 27.90
C VAL A 60 -15.25 -7.93 28.21
N PRO A 61 -14.16 -7.24 28.59
CA PRO A 61 -14.22 -5.79 28.83
C PRO A 61 -14.69 -5.05 27.58
N ARG A 62 -15.62 -4.11 27.73
CA ARG A 62 -16.17 -3.34 26.59
C ARG A 62 -15.07 -2.49 25.93
N GLU A 63 -14.13 -2.03 26.73
CA GLU A 63 -12.95 -1.27 26.34
C GLU A 63 -12.09 -2.06 25.35
N TYR A 64 -11.98 -3.38 25.55
CA TYR A 64 -11.21 -4.26 24.67
C TYR A 64 -11.90 -4.43 23.31
N ILE A 65 -13.22 -4.59 23.29
CA ILE A 65 -14.01 -4.66 22.05
C ILE A 65 -13.91 -3.33 21.28
N LYS A 66 -14.01 -2.20 21.99
CA LYS A 66 -13.86 -0.87 21.40
C LYS A 66 -12.49 -0.70 20.74
N MET A 67 -11.42 -1.05 21.45
CA MET A 67 -10.05 -0.99 20.92
C MET A 67 -9.87 -1.88 19.67
N LEU A 68 -10.44 -3.10 19.66
CA LEU A 68 -10.38 -3.97 18.48
C LEU A 68 -11.10 -3.38 17.26
N VAL A 69 -12.26 -2.75 17.47
CA VAL A 69 -13.00 -2.08 16.39
C VAL A 69 -12.21 -0.88 15.86
N GLU A 70 -11.62 -0.07 16.74
CA GLU A 70 -10.77 1.06 16.36
C GLU A 70 -9.54 0.61 15.57
N VAL A 71 -8.85 -0.43 16.03
CA VAL A 71 -7.69 -1.03 15.33
C VAL A 71 -8.10 -1.51 13.93
N LEU A 72 -9.21 -2.22 13.79
CA LEU A 72 -9.69 -2.70 12.49
C LEU A 72 -10.00 -1.54 11.54
N ALA A 73 -10.62 -0.46 12.03
CA ALA A 73 -10.90 0.74 11.24
C ALA A 73 -9.61 1.46 10.81
N HIS A 74 -8.61 1.53 11.69
CA HIS A 74 -7.30 2.10 11.33
C HIS A 74 -6.58 1.27 10.27
N LEU A 75 -6.66 -0.07 10.33
CA LEU A 75 -6.06 -0.96 9.33
C LEU A 75 -6.75 -0.83 7.98
N GLU A 76 -8.09 -0.75 7.93
CA GLU A 76 -8.84 -0.50 6.70
C GLU A 76 -8.46 0.83 6.04
N ASN A 77 -8.34 1.90 6.85
CA ASN A 77 -7.85 3.19 6.36
C ASN A 77 -6.42 3.09 5.83
N ALA A 78 -5.54 2.37 6.52
CA ALA A 78 -4.16 2.17 6.08
C ALA A 78 -4.08 1.41 4.74
N GLU A 79 -4.87 0.35 4.56
CA GLU A 79 -4.98 -0.37 3.28
C GLU A 79 -5.42 0.59 2.16
N SER A 80 -6.46 1.40 2.40
CA SER A 80 -6.95 2.39 1.43
C SER A 80 -5.88 3.42 1.03
N GLU A 81 -5.11 3.92 2.00
CA GLU A 81 -4.04 4.88 1.71
C GLU A 81 -2.86 4.25 0.94
N LEU A 82 -2.53 2.99 1.23
CA LEU A 82 -1.50 2.25 0.49
C LEU A 82 -1.93 2.01 -0.98
N ASP A 83 -3.19 1.66 -1.22
CA ASP A 83 -3.74 1.48 -2.57
C ASP A 83 -3.73 2.80 -3.38
N LYS A 84 -4.09 3.92 -2.72
CA LYS A 84 -3.98 5.25 -3.33
C LYS A 84 -2.52 5.59 -3.66
N ALA A 85 -1.58 5.25 -2.78
CA ALA A 85 -0.16 5.48 -3.00
C ALA A 85 0.37 4.68 -4.20
N LEU A 86 0.01 3.39 -4.32
CA LEU A 86 0.36 2.56 -5.48
C LEU A 86 -0.23 3.12 -6.78
N SER A 87 -1.48 3.58 -6.75
CA SER A 87 -2.14 4.16 -7.92
C SER A 87 -1.45 5.45 -8.39
N LYS A 88 -1.05 6.33 -7.45
CA LYS A 88 -0.29 7.55 -7.76
C LYS A 88 1.08 7.21 -8.36
N LEU A 89 1.75 6.22 -7.79
CA LEU A 89 3.07 5.78 -8.25
C LEU A 89 3.01 5.21 -9.67
N ALA A 90 1.98 4.40 -9.97
CA ALA A 90 1.74 3.87 -11.31
C ALA A 90 1.52 4.99 -12.35
N ASN A 91 0.79 6.05 -11.97
CA ASN A 91 0.61 7.22 -12.85
C ASN A 91 1.92 7.97 -13.09
N VAL A 92 2.76 8.16 -12.06
CA VAL A 92 4.09 8.78 -12.23
C VAL A 92 4.94 7.97 -13.20
N GLU A 93 5.00 6.65 -13.05
CA GLU A 93 5.75 5.79 -13.96
C GLU A 93 5.23 5.84 -15.39
N TYR A 94 3.91 5.85 -15.57
CA TYR A 94 3.29 5.99 -16.89
C TYR A 94 3.72 7.30 -17.56
N ARG A 95 3.65 8.42 -16.85
CA ARG A 95 4.06 9.74 -17.38
C ARG A 95 5.56 9.80 -17.70
N LEU A 96 6.41 9.19 -16.87
CA LEU A 96 7.85 9.12 -17.13
C LEU A 96 8.18 8.26 -18.36
N LYS A 97 7.43 7.18 -18.58
CA LYS A 97 7.57 6.35 -19.80
C LYS A 97 7.17 7.13 -21.05
N LEU A 98 6.06 7.87 -21.00
CA LEU A 98 5.66 8.74 -22.12
C LEU A 98 6.71 9.81 -22.42
N LEU A 99 7.25 10.46 -21.38
CA LEU A 99 8.29 11.47 -21.53
C LEU A 99 9.56 10.87 -22.15
N THR A 100 9.95 9.68 -21.69
CA THR A 100 11.09 8.93 -22.26
C THR A 100 10.90 8.67 -23.76
N SER A 101 9.72 8.19 -24.17
CA SER A 101 9.42 7.95 -25.59
C SER A 101 9.49 9.23 -26.44
N ALA A 102 8.90 10.32 -25.94
CA ALA A 102 8.92 11.62 -26.64
C ALA A 102 10.36 12.16 -26.82
N LEU A 103 11.20 12.04 -25.79
CA LEU A 103 12.60 12.46 -25.85
C LEU A 103 13.42 11.60 -26.83
N TYR A 104 13.14 10.31 -26.92
CA TYR A 104 13.76 9.46 -27.94
C TYR A 104 13.33 9.88 -29.35
N GLU A 105 12.05 10.15 -29.59
CA GLU A 105 11.58 10.66 -30.89
C GLU A 105 12.27 11.97 -31.28
N GLU A 106 12.44 12.92 -30.36
CA GLU A 106 13.19 14.16 -30.60
C GLU A 106 14.65 13.91 -30.96
N MET A 107 15.33 12.97 -30.27
CA MET A 107 16.72 12.63 -30.59
C MET A 107 16.87 12.01 -31.99
N TYR A 108 15.96 11.13 -32.40
CA TYR A 108 16.07 10.38 -33.66
C TYR A 108 15.50 11.12 -34.89
N ILE A 109 14.55 12.04 -34.70
CA ILE A 109 13.95 12.85 -35.78
C ILE A 109 14.65 14.20 -35.91
N GLY A 110 15.03 14.84 -34.80
CA GLY A 110 15.72 16.13 -34.79
C GLY A 110 17.17 16.08 -35.29
N GLY A 111 17.83 14.92 -35.25
CA GLY A 111 19.18 14.71 -35.79
C GLY A 111 19.27 14.50 -37.31
N ARG A 112 18.14 14.53 -38.03
CA ARG A 112 18.09 14.36 -39.51
C ARG A 112 17.75 15.65 -40.26
N ARG A 113 17.86 16.81 -39.64
CA ARG A 113 17.71 18.13 -40.29
C ARG A 113 18.99 18.93 -40.20
#